data_AF-A0A7K3NSC8-F1
#
_entry.id   AF-A0A7K3NSC8-F1
#
_cell.length_a   1.000
_cell.length_b   1.000
_cell.length_c   1.000
_cell.angle_alpha   90.00
_cell.angle_beta   90.00
_cell.angle_gamma   90.00
#
_symmetry.space_group_name_H-M   'P 1'
#
loop_
_entity.id
_entity.type
_entity.pdbx_description
1 polymer ?
#
loop_
_entity_poly.entity_id
_entity_poly.type
_entity_poly.pdbx_seq_one_letter_code
_entity_poly.pdbx_strand_id
1 'polypeptide(L)'
;VFVKGEEGRETTELYTKLVKWEKDRRFVVSRVLKPEKERAQLSLLEGSEYDYFFFVTNTTLLSEKVVIYYEKRGNAENYIKEAKYDMAVGHLLLKSFWANEAVFQMMMLSYNLFLLFKFDSLDSSEY
;
A
#
# COMPACT_ATOMS: atom_id res chain seq x y z
N VAL A 1 -8.72 -0.25 -23.17
CA VAL A 1 -8.04 1.00 -23.59
C VAL A 1 -7.58 1.71 -22.32
N PHE A 2 -6.34 2.19 -22.29
CA PHE A 2 -5.80 2.92 -21.13
C PHE A 2 -6.30 4.36 -21.13
N VAL A 3 -6.78 4.81 -19.97
CA VAL A 3 -7.18 6.18 -19.71
C VAL A 3 -6.02 6.86 -19.00
N LYS A 4 -5.56 8.00 -19.53
CA LYS A 4 -4.55 8.83 -18.87
C LYS A 4 -5.19 9.49 -17.65
N GLY A 5 -4.61 9.24 -16.48
CA GLY A 5 -4.93 9.93 -15.23
C GLY A 5 -3.96 11.07 -14.96
N GLU A 6 -3.93 11.50 -13.71
CA GLU A 6 -3.00 12.47 -13.16
C GLU A 6 -1.57 11.86 -13.06
N GLU A 7 -0.57 12.74 -12.97
CA GLU A 7 0.86 12.37 -12.78
C GLU A 7 1.46 11.41 -13.83
N GLY A 8 0.91 11.38 -15.05
CA GLY A 8 1.45 10.54 -16.13
C GLY A 8 1.18 9.04 -15.93
N ARG A 9 0.29 8.68 -15.00
CA ARG A 9 -0.18 7.33 -14.78
C ARG A 9 -1.34 7.02 -15.71
N GLU A 10 -1.34 5.82 -16.27
CA GLU A 10 -2.43 5.37 -17.14
C GLU A 10 -3.08 4.15 -16.53
N THR A 11 -4.41 4.14 -16.45
CA THR A 11 -5.16 3.04 -15.86
C THR A 11 -6.15 2.42 -16.84
N THR A 12 -6.43 1.14 -16.69
CA THR A 12 -7.50 0.45 -17.39
C THR A 12 -8.17 -0.54 -16.45
N GLU A 13 -9.40 -0.91 -16.75
CA GLU A 13 -10.14 -1.89 -15.98
C GLU A 13 -10.61 -3.04 -16.85
N LEU A 14 -10.62 -4.23 -16.25
CA LEU A 14 -11.11 -5.44 -16.88
C LEU A 14 -11.80 -6.31 -15.84
N TYR A 15 -12.83 -7.03 -16.27
CA TYR A 15 -13.48 -8.05 -15.45
C TYR A 15 -13.06 -9.40 -16.01
N THR A 16 -12.44 -10.22 -15.17
CA THR A 16 -12.07 -11.57 -15.58
C THR A 16 -12.19 -12.55 -14.43
N LYS A 17 -12.38 -13.81 -14.81
CA LYS A 17 -12.45 -14.96 -13.93
C LYS A 17 -11.25 -15.84 -14.19
N LEU A 18 -10.42 -15.99 -13.16
CA LEU A 18 -9.33 -16.96 -13.20
C LEU A 18 -9.89 -18.38 -13.02
N VAL A 19 -9.16 -19.38 -13.51
CA VAL A 19 -9.59 -20.79 -13.57
C VAL A 19 -10.10 -21.33 -12.21
N LYS A 20 -9.51 -20.88 -11.09
CA LYS A 20 -9.86 -21.32 -9.73
C LYS A 20 -10.92 -20.45 -9.04
N TRP A 21 -11.39 -19.39 -9.66
CA TRP A 21 -12.36 -18.48 -9.04
C TRP A 21 -13.76 -18.86 -9.44
N GLU A 22 -14.72 -18.67 -8.54
CA GLU A 22 -16.14 -18.93 -8.85
C GLU A 22 -16.78 -17.74 -9.58
N LYS A 23 -16.34 -16.53 -9.25
CA LYS A 23 -16.92 -15.26 -9.71
C LYS A 23 -15.88 -14.38 -10.40
N ASP A 24 -16.34 -13.63 -11.39
CA ASP A 24 -15.59 -12.58 -12.06
C ASP A 24 -15.23 -11.50 -11.05
N ARG A 25 -14.00 -10.99 -11.12
CA ARG A 25 -13.55 -9.88 -10.28
C ARG A 25 -13.04 -8.75 -11.14
N ARG A 26 -13.10 -7.55 -10.58
CA ARG A 26 -12.58 -6.33 -11.20
C ARG A 26 -11.07 -6.27 -10.99
N PHE A 27 -10.36 -6.18 -12.10
CA PHE A 27 -8.94 -5.91 -12.16
C PHE A 27 -8.74 -4.48 -12.65
N VAL A 28 -7.97 -3.72 -11.88
CA VAL A 28 -7.47 -2.40 -12.25
C VAL A 28 -6.00 -2.56 -12.59
N VAL A 29 -5.64 -2.23 -13.81
CA VAL A 29 -4.24 -2.26 -14.27
C VAL A 29 -3.78 -0.82 -14.38
N SER A 30 -2.72 -0.49 -13.65
CA SER A 30 -2.04 0.80 -13.70
C SER A 30 -0.70 0.62 -14.40
N ARG A 31 -0.33 1.58 -15.25
CA ARG A 31 1.02 1.64 -15.82
C ARG A 31 1.62 3.01 -15.62
N VAL A 32 2.90 3.04 -15.27
CA VAL A 32 3.70 4.27 -15.12
C VAL A 32 4.88 4.21 -16.07
N LEU A 33 5.16 5.34 -16.70
CA LEU A 33 6.25 5.49 -17.64
C LEU A 33 7.59 5.48 -16.87
N LYS A 34 8.50 4.54 -17.17
CA LYS A 34 9.80 4.48 -16.47
C LYS A 34 10.61 5.77 -16.64
N PRO A 35 11.40 6.19 -15.63
CA PRO A 35 12.23 7.40 -15.73
C PRO A 35 13.31 7.29 -16.82
N GLU A 36 13.68 8.43 -17.40
CA GLU A 36 14.59 8.50 -18.56
C GLU A 36 15.98 7.89 -18.29
N LYS A 37 16.49 7.97 -17.05
CA LYS A 37 17.77 7.36 -16.64
C LYS A 37 17.79 5.84 -16.80
N GLU A 38 16.65 5.17 -16.66
CA GLU A 38 16.53 3.71 -16.83
C GLU A 38 16.30 3.33 -18.31
N ARG A 39 15.82 4.28 -19.13
CA ARG A 39 15.69 4.12 -20.60
C ARG A 39 16.99 4.36 -21.35
N ALA A 40 17.97 5.01 -20.72
CA ALA A 40 19.27 5.31 -21.32
C ALA A 40 20.11 4.03 -21.55
N GLN A 41 19.77 2.93 -20.87
CA GLN A 41 20.23 1.61 -21.27
C GLN A 41 19.49 1.22 -22.54
N LEU A 42 20.22 1.03 -23.64
CA LEU A 42 19.68 0.68 -24.96
C LEU A 42 18.80 -0.58 -24.85
N SER A 43 17.49 -0.38 -24.65
CA SER A 43 16.51 -1.44 -24.83
C SER A 43 16.65 -1.96 -26.25
N LEU A 44 16.79 -3.28 -26.40
CA LEU A 44 16.85 -3.96 -27.68
C LEU A 44 15.56 -3.74 -28.52
N LEU A 45 14.46 -3.37 -27.86
CA LEU A 45 13.16 -3.11 -28.46
C LEU A 45 12.86 -1.62 -28.44
N GLU A 46 12.55 -1.05 -29.61
CA GLU A 46 12.03 0.31 -29.73
C GLU A 46 10.67 0.39 -29.02
N GLY A 47 10.61 1.07 -27.88
CA GLY A 47 9.38 1.22 -27.12
C GLY A 47 9.56 2.01 -25.83
N SER A 48 8.50 2.69 -25.41
CA SER A 48 8.44 3.24 -24.06
C SER A 48 8.30 2.11 -23.07
N GLU A 49 9.27 1.92 -22.17
CA GLU A 49 9.15 0.97 -21.08
C GLU A 49 8.20 1.53 -19.99
N TYR A 50 7.27 0.67 -19.56
CA TYR A 50 6.31 0.97 -18.50
C TYR A 50 6.43 -0.05 -17.37
N ASP A 51 6.24 0.40 -16.14
CA ASP A 51 5.99 -0.47 -15.00
C ASP A 51 4.49 -0.73 -14.87
N TYR A 52 4.12 -2.00 -14.77
CA TYR A 52 2.72 -2.43 -14.69
C TYR A 52 2.39 -2.89 -13.27
N PHE A 53 1.28 -2.38 -12.75
CA PHE A 53 0.72 -2.75 -11.45
C PHE A 53 -0.68 -3.29 -11.64
N PHE A 54 -0.98 -4.41 -10.97
CA PHE A 54 -2.28 -5.08 -11.04
C PHE A 54 -2.94 -5.06 -9.67
N PHE A 55 -4.16 -4.52 -9.62
CA PHE A 55 -4.97 -4.45 -8.41
C PHE A 55 -6.26 -5.23 -8.63
N VAL A 56 -6.59 -6.13 -7.70
CA VAL A 56 -7.88 -6.83 -7.69
C VAL A 56 -8.74 -6.19 -6.62
N THR A 57 -9.88 -5.63 -7.01
CA THR A 57 -10.73 -4.87 -6.09
C THR A 57 -12.20 -5.24 -6.26
N ASN A 58 -12.97 -5.09 -5.19
CA ASN A 58 -14.44 -5.14 -5.20
C ASN A 58 -15.06 -3.74 -5.04
N THR A 59 -14.24 -2.69 -4.99
CA THR A 59 -14.70 -1.32 -4.81
C THR A 59 -15.37 -0.78 -6.08
N THR A 60 -16.30 0.17 -5.90
CA THR A 60 -16.97 0.90 -6.99
C THR A 60 -16.24 2.19 -7.38
N LEU A 61 -15.05 2.44 -6.80
CA LEU A 61 -14.25 3.63 -7.06
C LEU A 61 -13.70 3.65 -8.49
N LEU A 62 -13.40 4.84 -9.01
CA LEU A 62 -12.70 4.97 -10.29
C LEU A 62 -11.32 4.29 -10.23
N SER A 63 -10.87 3.71 -11.35
CA SER A 63 -9.63 2.95 -11.44
C SER A 63 -8.42 3.68 -10.86
N GLU A 64 -8.28 4.97 -11.14
CA GLU A 64 -7.22 5.80 -10.58
C GLU A 64 -7.32 5.97 -9.06
N LYS A 65 -8.52 6.25 -8.53
CA LYS A 65 -8.75 6.35 -7.09
C LYS A 65 -8.44 5.05 -6.36
N VAL A 66 -8.66 3.90 -7.00
CA VAL A 66 -8.29 2.59 -6.44
C VAL A 66 -6.77 2.49 -6.27
N VAL A 67 -5.99 2.95 -7.25
CA VAL A 67 -4.52 2.93 -7.18
C VAL A 67 -4.04 3.85 -6.06
N ILE A 68 -4.47 5.12 -6.06
CA ILE A 68 -4.08 6.11 -5.04
C ILE A 68 -4.46 5.62 -3.64
N TYR A 69 -5.67 5.06 -3.49
CA TYR A 69 -6.12 4.50 -2.22
C TYR A 69 -5.22 3.34 -1.75
N TYR A 70 -4.84 2.44 -2.66
CA TYR A 70 -3.97 1.31 -2.31
C TYR A 70 -2.54 1.76 -1.99
N GLU A 71 -2.03 2.80 -2.64
CA GLU A 71 -0.69 3.33 -2.36
C GLU A 71 -0.54 3.84 -0.92
N LYS A 72 -1.61 4.38 -0.32
CA LYS A 72 -1.63 4.75 1.10
C LYS A 72 -1.34 3.57 2.05
N ARG A 73 -1.42 2.32 1.57
CA ARG A 73 -0.99 1.12 2.33
C ARG A 73 0.49 1.18 2.71
N GLY A 74 1.33 1.88 1.95
CA GLY A 74 2.75 2.07 2.27
C GLY A 74 2.97 2.63 3.68
N ASN A 75 2.04 3.45 4.16
CA ASN A 75 2.11 4.06 5.50
C ASN A 75 1.99 3.03 6.62
N ALA A 76 1.37 1.86 6.37
CA ALA A 76 1.29 0.78 7.35
C ALA A 76 2.69 0.30 7.78
N GLU A 77 3.65 0.25 6.86
CA GLU A 77 5.02 -0.15 7.17
C GLU A 77 5.71 0.88 8.07
N ASN A 78 5.40 2.17 7.91
CA ASN A 78 5.92 3.23 8.77
C ASN A 78 5.38 3.09 10.19
N TYR A 79 4.08 2.82 10.36
CA TYR A 79 3.50 2.56 11.69
C TYR A 79 4.11 1.32 12.37
N ILE A 80 4.37 0.25 11.60
CA ILE A 80 5.03 -0.96 12.13
C ILE A 80 6.46 -0.63 12.59
N LYS A 81 7.20 0.17 11.82
CA LYS A 81 8.57 0.59 12.17
C LYS A 81 8.58 1.48 13.41
N GLU A 82 7.69 2.48 13.49
CA GLU A 82 7.54 3.36 14.66
C GLU A 82 7.21 2.53 15.91
N ALA A 83 6.22 1.64 15.83
CA ALA A 83 5.87 0.76 16.94
C ALA A 83 7.04 -0.15 17.37
N LYS A 84 7.79 -0.70 16.40
CA LYS A 84 8.90 -1.62 16.70
C LYS A 84 10.11 -0.91 17.29
N TYR A 85 10.55 0.19 16.70
CA TYR A 85 11.81 0.85 17.03
C TYR A 85 11.66 1.95 18.08
N ASP A 86 10.61 2.75 18.01
CA ASP A 86 10.43 3.89 18.92
C ASP A 86 9.71 3.48 20.21
N MET A 87 8.77 2.54 20.12
CA MET A 87 8.04 2.01 21.27
C MET A 87 8.55 0.65 21.78
N ALA A 88 9.58 0.09 21.13
CA ALA A 88 10.22 -1.17 21.53
C ALA A 88 9.24 -2.36 21.72
N VAL A 89 8.12 -2.37 20.98
CA VAL A 89 7.04 -3.38 21.11
C VAL A 89 7.54 -4.82 20.89
N GLY A 90 8.66 -5.00 20.19
CA GLY A 90 9.28 -6.30 19.96
C GLY A 90 10.07 -6.88 21.15
N HIS A 91 10.32 -6.12 22.21
CA HIS A 91 11.15 -6.55 23.34
C HIS A 91 10.33 -7.14 24.49
N LEU A 92 9.73 -8.30 24.24
CA LEU A 92 8.94 -9.04 25.24
C LEU A 92 9.83 -10.03 26.00
N LEU A 93 10.01 -9.83 27.31
CA LEU A 93 10.97 -10.57 28.15
C LEU A 93 10.35 -11.70 28.99
N LEU A 94 9.03 -11.88 28.95
CA LEU A 94 8.38 -12.88 29.81
C LEU A 94 8.54 -14.29 29.20
N LYS A 95 8.58 -15.31 30.07
CA LYS A 95 8.65 -16.72 29.65
C LYS A 95 7.29 -17.28 29.20
N SER A 96 6.19 -16.67 29.65
CA SER A 96 4.84 -17.11 29.33
C SER A 96 4.35 -16.43 28.06
N PHE A 97 3.87 -17.23 27.10
CA PHE A 97 3.25 -16.74 25.87
C PHE A 97 2.07 -15.80 26.17
N TRP A 98 1.15 -16.22 27.05
CA TRP A 98 -0.03 -15.45 27.42
C TRP A 98 0.31 -14.12 28.11
N ALA A 99 1.37 -14.10 28.91
CA ALA A 99 1.82 -12.87 29.54
C ALA A 99 2.41 -11.90 28.50
N ASN A 100 3.21 -12.40 27.56
CA ASN A 100 3.74 -11.60 26.45
C ASN A 100 2.63 -11.10 25.52
N GLU A 101 1.62 -11.92 25.22
CA GLU A 101 0.46 -11.52 24.42
C GLU A 101 -0.31 -10.38 25.10
N ALA A 102 -0.62 -10.52 26.39
CA ALA A 102 -1.30 -9.47 27.13
C ALA A 102 -0.51 -8.15 27.14
N VAL A 103 0.80 -8.22 27.37
CA VAL A 103 1.69 -7.04 27.30
C VAL A 103 1.69 -6.44 25.90
N PHE A 104 1.83 -7.26 24.85
CA PHE A 104 1.81 -6.81 23.48
C PHE A 104 0.50 -6.08 23.13
N GLN A 105 -0.66 -6.63 23.51
CA GLN A 105 -1.95 -6.00 23.28
C GLN A 105 -2.08 -4.65 24.01
N MET A 106 -1.58 -4.56 25.26
CA MET A 106 -1.55 -3.28 25.99
C MET A 106 -0.63 -2.25 25.32
N MET A 107 0.52 -2.68 24.80
CA MET A 107 1.41 -1.80 24.04
C MET A 107 0.78 -1.31 22.74
N MET A 108 0.10 -2.19 21.99
CA MET A 108 -0.63 -1.81 20.78
C MET A 108 -1.76 -0.82 21.07
N LEU A 109 -2.51 -1.02 22.17
CA LEU A 109 -3.52 -0.06 22.61
C LEU A 109 -2.89 1.31 22.93
N SER A 110 -1.77 1.31 23.65
CA SER A 110 -1.06 2.53 24.04
C SER A 110 -0.54 3.29 22.81
N TYR A 111 0.02 2.57 21.83
CA TYR A 111 0.45 3.13 20.55
C TYR A 111 -0.72 3.75 19.77
N ASN A 112 -1.86 3.06 19.69
CA ASN A 112 -3.05 3.59 19.02
C ASN A 112 -3.57 4.87 19.69
N LEU A 113 -3.57 4.92 21.03
CA LEU A 113 -3.95 6.14 21.77
C LEU A 113 -2.97 7.29 21.51
N PHE A 114 -1.67 6.99 21.44
CA PHE A 114 -0.65 7.96 21.08
C PHE A 114 -0.84 8.50 19.65
N LEU A 115 -1.14 7.63 18.68
CA LEU A 115 -1.43 8.05 17.30
C LEU A 115 -2.67 8.95 17.23
N LEU A 116 -3.74 8.62 17.95
CA LEU A 116 -4.94 9.47 18.02
C LEU A 116 -4.62 10.85 18.60
N PHE A 117 -3.84 10.90 19.68
CA PHE A 117 -3.38 12.16 20.25
C PHE A 117 -2.53 12.96 19.27
N LYS A 118 -1.62 12.29 18.55
CA LYS A 118 -0.76 12.90 17.51
C LYS A 118 -1.60 13.52 16.40
N PHE A 119 -2.64 12.84 15.93
CA PHE A 119 -3.54 13.35 14.88
C PHE A 119 -4.43 14.51 15.35
N ASP A 120 -4.78 14.55 16.63
CA ASP A 120 -5.59 15.65 17.21
C ASP A 120 -4.74 16.89 17.50
N SER A 121 -3.51 16.70 17.97
CA SER A 121 -2.65 17.78 18.46
C SER A 121 -1.70 18.38 17.42
N LEU A 122 -1.39 17.65 16.34
CA LEU A 122 -0.55 18.15 15.24
C LEU A 122 -1.43 18.35 14.01
N ASP A 123 -1.21 19.45 13.28
CA ASP A 123 -1.81 19.62 11.96
C ASP A 123 -1.46 18.41 11.09
N SER A 124 -2.44 17.95 10.31
CA SER A 124 -2.36 16.76 9.46
C SER A 124 -1.31 16.93 8.37
N SER A 125 -0.04 16.82 8.74
CA SER A 125 1.05 16.51 7.83
C SER A 125 0.97 15.01 7.62
N GLU A 126 0.37 14.60 6.49
CA GLU A 126 0.42 13.21 6.05
C GLU A 126 1.90 12.79 6.00
N TYR A 127 2.21 11.64 6.62
CA TYR A 127 3.42 10.88 6.33
C TYR A 127 3.27 10.13 5.00
#